data_AF-A0A382VI34-F1
#
_entry.id   AF-A0A382VI34-F1
#
_cell.length_a   1.000
_cell.length_b   1.000
_cell.length_c   1.000
_cell.angle_alpha   90.00
_cell.angle_beta   90.00
_cell.angle_gamma   90.00
#
_symmetry.space_group_name_H-M   'P 1'
#
loop_
_entity.id
_entity.type
_entity.pdbx_description
1 polymer ?
#
loop_
_entity_poly.entity_id
_entity_poly.type
_entity_poly.pdbx_seq_one_letter_code
_entity_poly.pdbx_strand_id
1 'polypeptide(L)'
;MQYVDSSLSTKGRLVSDQLRFRDGIPVFSIVEFNIWGSCNRRCPFCPVSNPEVYTERREGIELDNYKKILTDLESISFDGMILWSMFSEPLLHKNILDLAKATKTALPSVRLQIVSNGDIVRKHSHKLMELFSSGVDHVQISLYDNDSQYQEFIDIQNHLKLSDEQITLRRRYHKDGNFNLTISNRAGLVDSNLYRSETEINIDFNTLPLAR
;
A
#
# COMPACT_ATOMS: atom_id res chain seq x y z
N MET A 1 1.99 -6.78 25.18
CA MET A 1 0.72 -6.61 24.42
C MET A 1 1.13 -6.32 22.99
N GLN A 2 0.55 -6.99 21.99
CA GLN A 2 0.97 -6.82 20.59
C GLN A 2 0.55 -5.45 20.06
N TYR A 3 1.42 -4.76 19.33
CA TYR A 3 1.03 -3.51 18.65
C TYR A 3 0.15 -3.84 17.43
N VAL A 4 -1.01 -3.18 17.35
CA VAL A 4 -1.98 -3.37 16.27
C VAL A 4 -2.08 -2.07 15.47
N ASP A 5 -1.67 -2.10 14.20
CA ASP A 5 -1.81 -0.97 13.27
C ASP A 5 -3.30 -0.59 13.16
N SER A 6 -3.61 0.68 13.38
CA SER A 6 -4.98 1.20 13.45
C SER A 6 -5.82 0.89 12.20
N SER A 7 -5.16 0.75 11.04
CA SER A 7 -5.82 0.44 9.78
C SER A 7 -6.36 -0.98 9.66
N LEU A 8 -5.95 -1.89 10.55
CA LEU A 8 -6.46 -3.26 10.55
C LEU A 8 -7.98 -3.27 10.78
N SER A 9 -8.49 -2.36 11.61
CA SER A 9 -9.93 -2.21 11.82
C SER A 9 -10.66 -1.80 10.54
N THR A 10 -10.14 -0.78 9.83
CA THR A 10 -10.70 -0.29 8.57
C THR A 10 -10.67 -1.36 7.48
N LYS A 11 -9.52 -2.04 7.32
CA LYS A 11 -9.38 -3.12 6.33
C LYS A 11 -10.27 -4.32 6.67
N GLY A 12 -10.37 -4.69 7.95
CA GLY A 12 -11.25 -5.77 8.40
C GLY A 12 -12.71 -5.49 8.05
N ARG A 13 -13.17 -4.26 8.29
CA ARG A 13 -14.51 -3.83 7.88
C ARG A 13 -14.70 -3.88 6.37
N LEU A 14 -13.75 -3.36 5.59
CA LEU A 14 -13.81 -3.40 4.13
C LEU A 14 -13.93 -4.84 3.61
N VAL A 15 -13.14 -5.77 4.14
CA VAL A 15 -13.21 -7.18 3.75
C VAL A 15 -14.56 -7.79 4.09
N SER A 16 -15.07 -7.56 5.30
CA SER A 16 -16.37 -8.07 5.75
C SER A 16 -17.53 -7.51 4.92
N ASP A 17 -17.54 -6.21 4.67
CA ASP A 17 -18.61 -5.51 3.94
C ASP A 17 -18.61 -5.88 2.44
N GLN A 18 -17.44 -6.20 1.88
CA GLN A 18 -17.24 -6.54 0.47
C GLN A 18 -17.06 -8.04 0.21
N LEU A 19 -17.28 -8.91 1.20
CA LEU A 19 -17.23 -10.35 0.95
C LEU A 19 -18.40 -10.72 0.03
N ARG A 20 -18.07 -11.31 -1.12
CA ARG A 20 -19.02 -11.80 -2.11
C ARG A 20 -18.82 -13.29 -2.32
N PHE A 21 -19.88 -13.98 -2.69
CA PHE A 21 -19.84 -15.37 -3.07
C PHE A 21 -20.27 -15.51 -4.52
N ARG A 22 -19.54 -16.31 -5.28
CA ARG A 22 -19.91 -16.74 -6.62
C ARG A 22 -19.96 -18.26 -6.63
N ASP A 23 -21.11 -18.82 -7.00
CA ASP A 23 -21.32 -20.27 -7.04
C ASP A 23 -20.94 -20.98 -5.71
N GLY A 24 -21.21 -20.33 -4.58
CA GLY A 24 -20.88 -20.83 -3.24
C GLY A 24 -19.41 -20.66 -2.82
N ILE A 25 -18.55 -20.10 -3.67
CA ILE A 25 -17.13 -19.86 -3.41
C ILE A 25 -16.92 -18.39 -3.02
N PRO A 26 -16.22 -18.08 -1.92
CA PRO A 26 -15.91 -16.71 -1.56
C PRO A 26 -14.94 -16.09 -2.56
N VAL A 27 -15.30 -14.92 -3.08
CA VAL A 27 -14.41 -14.07 -3.88
C VAL A 27 -13.58 -13.21 -2.93
N PHE A 28 -12.30 -13.02 -3.27
CA PHE A 28 -11.44 -12.12 -2.52
C PHE A 28 -12.02 -10.69 -2.50
N SER A 29 -11.84 -9.94 -1.42
CA SER A 29 -12.30 -8.54 -1.33
C SER A 29 -11.22 -7.52 -1.70
N ILE A 30 -9.96 -7.95 -1.82
CA ILE A 30 -8.81 -7.08 -2.07
C ILE A 30 -7.89 -7.74 -3.11
N VAL A 31 -7.53 -6.97 -4.14
CA VAL A 31 -6.45 -7.31 -5.06
C VAL A 31 -5.35 -6.28 -4.90
N GLU A 32 -4.17 -6.72 -4.46
CA GLU A 32 -2.99 -5.86 -4.31
C GLU A 32 -2.04 -6.07 -5.49
N PHE A 33 -1.65 -4.98 -6.15
CA PHE A 33 -0.71 -4.98 -7.27
C PHE A 33 0.59 -4.31 -6.89
N ASN A 34 1.69 -4.93 -7.32
CA ASN A 34 2.98 -4.27 -7.45
C ASN A 34 3.10 -3.70 -8.88
N ILE A 35 2.53 -2.52 -9.14
CA ILE A 35 2.45 -1.97 -10.50
C ILE A 35 3.79 -1.47 -11.05
N TRP A 36 4.80 -1.33 -10.19
CA TRP A 36 6.14 -0.87 -10.52
C TRP A 36 7.17 -1.76 -9.81
N GLY A 37 8.32 -2.00 -10.42
CA GLY A 37 9.30 -2.97 -9.89
C GLY A 37 10.35 -2.41 -8.92
N SER A 38 10.29 -1.12 -8.55
CA SER A 38 11.28 -0.50 -7.66
C SER A 38 10.69 0.51 -6.68
N CYS A 39 11.47 0.89 -5.67
CA CYS A 39 11.16 1.99 -4.78
C CYS A 39 12.32 2.97 -4.74
N ASN A 40 12.07 4.26 -4.56
CA ASN A 40 13.11 5.27 -4.37
C ASN A 40 13.55 5.40 -2.89
N ARG A 41 13.08 4.51 -2.00
CA ARG A 41 13.54 4.37 -0.62
C ARG A 41 14.11 2.98 -0.35
N ARG A 42 14.93 2.88 0.71
CA ARG A 42 15.55 1.64 1.22
C ARG A 42 15.27 1.51 2.71
N CYS A 43 14.02 1.20 3.05
CA CYS A 43 13.63 1.06 4.46
C CYS A 43 14.22 -0.24 5.03
N PRO A 44 14.80 -0.23 6.24
CA PRO A 44 15.53 -1.38 6.78
C PRO A 44 14.62 -2.59 7.06
N PHE A 45 13.33 -2.35 7.28
CA PHE A 45 12.28 -3.35 7.45
C PHE A 45 11.58 -3.76 6.13
N CYS A 46 12.18 -3.48 4.97
CA CYS A 46 11.62 -3.76 3.66
C CYS A 46 12.59 -4.65 2.84
N PRO A 47 12.11 -5.74 2.20
CA PRO A 47 12.93 -6.58 1.33
C PRO A 47 13.65 -5.81 0.21
N VAL A 48 13.06 -4.69 -0.26
CA VAL A 48 13.67 -3.80 -1.26
C VAL A 48 15.04 -3.24 -0.81
N SER A 49 15.30 -3.17 0.49
CA SER A 49 16.61 -2.73 1.01
C SER A 49 17.72 -3.76 0.85
N ASN A 50 17.39 -5.03 0.61
CA ASN A 50 18.35 -6.11 0.47
C ASN A 50 18.39 -6.62 -0.99
N PRO A 51 19.46 -6.31 -1.76
CA PRO A 51 19.58 -6.72 -3.16
C PRO A 51 19.75 -8.23 -3.36
N GLU A 52 20.16 -8.99 -2.32
CA GLU A 52 20.22 -10.45 -2.37
C GLU A 52 18.82 -11.08 -2.32
N VAL A 53 17.84 -10.35 -1.76
CA VAL A 53 16.47 -10.79 -1.56
C VAL A 53 15.53 -10.25 -2.64
N TYR A 54 15.71 -8.98 -3.03
CA TYR A 54 14.83 -8.30 -3.98
C TYR A 54 15.64 -7.68 -5.11
N THR A 55 15.43 -8.16 -6.33
CA THR A 55 15.99 -7.57 -7.55
C THR A 55 15.07 -6.45 -8.04
N GLU A 56 15.51 -5.21 -7.88
CA GLU A 56 14.77 -4.07 -8.43
C GLU A 56 14.73 -4.09 -9.95
N ARG A 57 13.54 -3.84 -10.49
CA ARG A 57 13.35 -3.63 -11.93
C ARG A 57 12.70 -2.28 -12.14
N ARG A 58 13.28 -1.43 -12.98
CA ARG A 58 12.66 -0.14 -13.37
C ARG A 58 11.66 -0.37 -14.49
N GLU A 59 10.76 -1.30 -14.25
CA GLU A 59 9.75 -1.80 -15.17
C GLU A 59 8.39 -1.69 -14.50
N GLY A 60 7.39 -1.29 -15.28
CA GLY A 60 6.01 -1.17 -14.83
C GLY A 60 5.15 -2.24 -15.48
N ILE A 61 3.98 -2.50 -14.90
CA ILE A 61 2.97 -3.27 -15.60
C ILE A 61 2.51 -2.50 -16.84
N GLU A 62 2.66 -3.12 -18.02
CA GLU A 62 2.15 -2.54 -19.25
C GLU A 62 0.62 -2.45 -19.22
N LEU A 63 0.07 -1.35 -19.73
CA LEU A 63 -1.36 -1.05 -19.66
C LEU A 63 -2.22 -2.18 -20.24
N ASP A 64 -1.79 -2.81 -21.33
CA ASP A 64 -2.54 -3.90 -21.97
C ASP A 64 -2.55 -5.17 -21.12
N ASN A 65 -1.47 -5.45 -20.38
CA ASN A 65 -1.45 -6.56 -19.44
C ASN A 65 -2.34 -6.27 -18.23
N TYR A 66 -2.33 -5.04 -17.73
CA TYR A 66 -3.22 -4.63 -16.66
C TYR A 66 -4.69 -4.72 -17.06
N LYS A 67 -5.06 -4.27 -18.28
CA LYS A 67 -6.42 -4.37 -18.82
C LYS A 67 -6.93 -5.81 -18.89
N LYS A 68 -6.10 -6.79 -19.26
CA LYS A 68 -6.49 -8.20 -19.23
C LYS A 68 -6.92 -8.65 -17.84
N ILE A 69 -6.17 -8.25 -16.81
CA ILE A 69 -6.51 -8.56 -15.41
C ILE A 69 -7.82 -7.87 -15.02
N LEU A 70 -8.03 -6.62 -15.45
CA LEU A 70 -9.29 -5.92 -15.21
C LEU A 70 -10.48 -6.62 -15.88
N THR A 71 -10.31 -7.16 -17.10
CA THR A 71 -11.34 -7.98 -17.77
C THR A 71 -11.65 -9.26 -16.98
N ASP A 72 -10.63 -9.92 -16.42
CA ASP A 72 -10.85 -11.10 -15.58
C ASP A 72 -11.62 -10.73 -14.30
N LEU A 73 -11.29 -9.59 -13.67
CA LEU A 73 -12.01 -9.07 -12.50
C LEU A 73 -13.45 -8.64 -12.83
N GLU A 74 -13.68 -8.05 -13.99
CA GLU A 74 -15.00 -7.68 -14.48
C GLU A 74 -15.86 -8.93 -14.72
N SER A 75 -15.26 -9.99 -15.25
CA SER A 75 -15.96 -11.27 -15.50
C SER A 75 -16.50 -11.93 -14.23
N ILE A 76 -15.94 -11.58 -13.06
CA ILE A 76 -16.40 -12.00 -11.74
C ILE A 76 -17.18 -10.93 -10.98
N SER A 77 -17.55 -9.84 -11.66
CA SER A 77 -18.28 -8.70 -11.09
C SER A 77 -17.61 -8.18 -9.82
N PHE A 78 -16.27 -8.12 -9.83
CA PHE A 78 -15.48 -7.68 -8.68
C PHE A 78 -15.83 -6.23 -8.29
N ASP A 79 -16.33 -6.03 -7.07
CA ASP A 79 -16.71 -4.74 -6.49
C ASP A 79 -15.87 -4.38 -5.25
N GLY A 80 -14.75 -5.08 -5.07
CA GLY A 80 -13.88 -4.97 -3.90
C GLY A 80 -12.96 -3.75 -3.92
N MET A 81 -11.73 -3.96 -3.45
CA MET A 81 -10.66 -2.97 -3.47
C MET A 81 -9.49 -3.40 -4.35
N ILE A 82 -9.02 -2.49 -5.21
CA ILE A 82 -7.73 -2.57 -5.87
C ILE A 82 -6.76 -1.67 -5.12
N LEU A 83 -5.62 -2.23 -4.73
CA LEU A 83 -4.59 -1.54 -3.96
C LEU A 83 -3.26 -1.58 -4.73
N TRP A 84 -2.65 -0.42 -4.97
CA TRP A 84 -1.29 -0.35 -5.51
C TRP A 84 -0.30 -0.10 -4.37
N SER A 85 0.52 -1.11 -4.06
CA SER A 85 1.49 -1.07 -2.96
C SER A 85 2.57 -2.15 -3.10
N MET A 86 2.92 -2.83 -2.00
CA MET A 86 3.93 -3.88 -1.89
C MET A 86 5.39 -3.37 -1.90
N PHE A 87 6.23 -3.88 -2.80
CA PHE A 87 7.68 -3.64 -2.83
C PHE A 87 8.04 -2.56 -3.87
N SER A 88 7.23 -1.50 -3.93
CA SER A 88 7.44 -0.40 -4.88
C SER A 88 7.00 0.95 -4.35
N GLU A 89 7.38 1.99 -5.11
CA GLU A 89 6.72 3.29 -5.08
C GLU A 89 5.82 3.43 -6.33
N PRO A 90 4.48 3.27 -6.19
CA PRO A 90 3.54 3.36 -7.31
C PRO A 90 3.66 4.66 -8.10
N LEU A 91 3.95 5.79 -7.45
CA LEU A 91 4.01 7.11 -8.11
C LEU A 91 5.22 7.28 -9.05
N LEU A 92 6.12 6.30 -9.12
CA LEU A 92 7.16 6.22 -10.15
C LEU A 92 6.66 5.65 -11.49
N HIS A 93 5.48 5.04 -11.52
CA HIS A 93 4.92 4.47 -12.74
C HIS A 93 4.44 5.57 -13.70
N LYS A 94 5.07 5.66 -14.88
CA LYS A 94 4.79 6.72 -15.88
C LYS A 94 3.33 6.76 -16.36
N ASN A 95 2.65 5.61 -16.41
CA ASN A 95 1.26 5.48 -16.86
C ASN A 95 0.25 5.32 -15.70
N ILE A 96 0.60 5.73 -14.47
CA ILE A 96 -0.28 5.52 -13.31
C ILE A 96 -1.69 6.11 -13.51
N LEU A 97 -1.80 7.26 -14.18
CA LEU A 97 -3.10 7.89 -14.47
C LEU A 97 -3.92 7.06 -15.48
N ASP A 98 -3.26 6.46 -16.48
CA ASP A 98 -3.92 5.59 -17.46
C ASP A 98 -4.40 4.28 -16.81
N LEU A 99 -3.61 3.73 -15.90
CA LEU A 99 -4.00 2.58 -15.09
C LEU A 99 -5.22 2.90 -14.21
N ALA A 100 -5.28 4.11 -13.62
CA ALA A 100 -6.41 4.52 -12.77
C ALA A 100 -7.69 4.64 -13.60
N LYS A 101 -7.60 5.34 -14.74
CA LYS A 101 -8.71 5.48 -15.68
C LYS A 101 -9.19 4.13 -16.19
N ALA A 102 -8.28 3.25 -16.63
CA ALA A 102 -8.63 1.90 -17.07
C ALA A 102 -9.34 1.10 -15.97
N THR A 103 -8.87 1.22 -14.72
CA THR A 103 -9.52 0.59 -13.57
C THR A 103 -10.96 1.05 -13.41
N LYS A 104 -11.20 2.36 -13.38
CA LYS A 104 -12.57 2.89 -13.20
C LYS A 104 -13.46 2.72 -14.41
N THR A 105 -12.90 2.62 -15.62
CA THR A 105 -13.68 2.28 -16.81
C THR A 105 -14.18 0.85 -16.75
N ALA A 106 -13.33 -0.12 -16.40
CA ALA A 106 -13.70 -1.54 -16.34
C ALA A 106 -14.51 -1.89 -15.08
N LEU A 107 -14.19 -1.25 -13.95
CA LEU A 107 -14.73 -1.59 -12.63
C LEU A 107 -15.15 -0.30 -11.90
N PRO A 108 -16.26 0.35 -12.30
CA PRO A 108 -16.61 1.69 -11.80
C PRO A 108 -16.90 1.73 -10.29
N SER A 109 -17.36 0.61 -9.70
CA SER A 109 -17.66 0.51 -8.27
C SER A 109 -16.46 0.15 -7.39
N VAL A 110 -15.34 -0.28 -7.97
CA VAL A 110 -14.18 -0.74 -7.19
C VAL A 110 -13.56 0.41 -6.42
N ARG A 111 -13.10 0.16 -5.20
CA ARG A 111 -12.29 1.13 -4.46
C ARG A 111 -10.83 1.04 -4.91
N LEU A 112 -10.28 2.07 -5.53
CA LEU A 112 -8.89 2.17 -5.95
C LEU A 112 -8.06 2.95 -4.92
N GLN A 113 -7.05 2.30 -4.34
CA GLN A 113 -6.18 2.89 -3.33
C GLN A 113 -4.70 2.81 -3.72
N ILE A 114 -3.92 3.77 -3.21
CA ILE A 114 -2.46 3.81 -3.36
C ILE A 114 -1.81 3.89 -1.99
N VAL A 115 -0.75 3.12 -1.74
CA VAL A 115 0.19 3.37 -0.65
C VAL A 115 1.48 3.91 -1.24
N SER A 116 1.89 5.10 -0.79
CA SER A 116 3.09 5.79 -1.27
C SER A 116 4.01 6.15 -0.09
N ASN A 117 5.31 6.29 -0.37
CA ASN A 117 6.28 6.89 0.54
C ASN A 117 6.23 8.43 0.56
N GLY A 118 5.47 9.04 -0.36
CA GLY A 118 5.20 10.46 -0.39
C GLY A 118 6.29 11.33 -1.02
N ASP A 119 7.46 10.81 -1.39
CA ASP A 119 8.56 11.65 -1.89
C ASP A 119 8.21 12.35 -3.22
N ILE A 120 7.42 11.68 -4.06
CA ILE A 120 6.93 12.26 -5.32
C ILE A 120 5.87 13.33 -5.04
N VAL A 121 4.95 13.09 -4.09
CA VAL A 121 3.93 14.06 -3.68
C VAL A 121 4.58 15.31 -3.07
N ARG A 122 5.58 15.13 -2.21
CA ARG A 122 6.35 16.21 -1.60
C ARG A 122 6.94 17.16 -2.64
N LYS A 123 7.51 16.61 -3.72
CA LYS A 123 8.09 17.40 -4.82
C LYS A 123 7.04 17.96 -5.79
N HIS A 124 5.92 17.26 -5.95
CA HIS A 124 4.92 17.51 -6.98
C HIS A 124 3.50 17.29 -6.44
N SER A 125 3.07 18.12 -5.49
CA SER A 125 1.80 17.91 -4.76
C SER A 125 0.56 17.88 -5.66
N HIS A 126 0.58 18.61 -6.77
CA HIS A 126 -0.49 18.60 -7.79
C HIS A 126 -0.81 17.19 -8.33
N LYS A 127 0.13 16.24 -8.28
CA LYS A 127 -0.12 14.85 -8.68
C LYS A 127 -1.24 14.19 -7.89
N LEU A 128 -1.48 14.60 -6.64
CA LEU A 128 -2.63 14.11 -5.87
C LEU A 128 -3.94 14.44 -6.59
N MET A 129 -4.09 15.68 -7.08
CA MET A 129 -5.28 16.08 -7.82
C MET A 129 -5.44 15.29 -9.11
N GLU A 130 -4.36 15.07 -9.86
CA GLU A 130 -4.38 14.25 -11.08
C GLU A 130 -4.82 12.80 -10.81
N LEU A 131 -4.35 12.21 -9.70
CA LEU A 131 -4.74 10.87 -9.28
C LEU A 131 -6.23 10.80 -8.95
N PHE A 132 -6.72 11.70 -8.11
CA PHE A 132 -8.15 11.74 -7.73
C PHE A 132 -9.04 12.01 -8.95
N SER A 133 -8.66 12.95 -9.84
CA SER A 133 -9.37 13.20 -11.09
C SER A 133 -9.32 12.02 -12.08
N SER A 134 -8.33 11.14 -11.95
CA SER A 134 -8.23 9.91 -12.74
C SER A 134 -8.98 8.73 -12.12
N GLY A 135 -9.62 8.93 -10.97
CA GLY A 135 -10.44 7.93 -10.30
C GLY A 135 -9.76 7.16 -9.18
N VAL A 136 -8.60 7.59 -8.68
CA VAL A 136 -8.10 7.06 -7.39
C VAL A 136 -9.04 7.54 -6.28
N ASP A 137 -9.45 6.66 -5.36
CA ASP A 137 -10.35 7.03 -4.26
C ASP A 137 -9.59 7.43 -3.00
N HIS A 138 -8.39 6.89 -2.79
CA HIS A 138 -7.62 7.11 -1.57
C HIS A 138 -6.11 6.99 -1.80
N VAL A 139 -5.34 7.89 -1.20
CA VAL A 139 -3.87 7.80 -1.14
C VAL A 139 -3.42 7.81 0.31
N GLN A 140 -2.78 6.72 0.71
CA GLN A 140 -2.16 6.59 2.01
C GLN A 140 -0.67 6.88 1.92
N ILE A 141 -0.19 7.85 2.70
CA ILE A 141 1.21 8.27 2.70
C ILE A 141 1.91 7.74 3.95
N SER A 142 2.95 6.95 3.74
CA SER A 142 3.81 6.41 4.80
C SER A 142 4.94 7.38 5.10
N LEU A 143 4.99 7.90 6.32
CA LEU A 143 5.91 8.91 6.80
C LEU A 143 7.13 8.26 7.46
N TYR A 144 8.30 8.37 6.85
CA TYR A 144 9.52 7.68 7.24
C TYR A 144 10.59 8.59 7.87
N ASP A 145 10.40 9.91 7.83
CA ASP A 145 11.47 10.86 8.20
C ASP A 145 11.42 11.20 9.70
N ASN A 146 10.42 11.99 10.14
CA ASN A 146 10.19 12.38 11.54
C ASN A 146 8.84 13.11 11.68
N ASP A 147 8.57 13.70 12.85
CA ASP A 147 7.33 14.45 13.14
C ASP A 147 7.06 15.63 12.19
N SER A 148 8.10 16.33 11.71
CA SER A 148 7.91 17.49 10.83
C SER A 148 7.29 17.10 9.49
N GLN A 149 7.53 15.88 9.03
CA GLN A 149 6.92 15.34 7.81
C GLN A 149 5.40 15.23 7.93
N TYR A 150 4.86 15.02 9.14
CA TYR A 150 3.41 15.01 9.33
C TYR A 150 2.82 16.38 9.01
N GLN A 151 3.38 17.44 9.59
CA GLN A 151 2.90 18.80 9.35
C GLN A 151 2.99 19.18 7.87
N GLU A 152 4.09 18.82 7.21
CA GLU A 152 4.28 19.05 5.78
C GLU A 152 3.14 18.46 4.92
N PHE A 153 2.75 17.21 5.18
CA PHE A 153 1.66 16.58 4.43
C PHE A 153 0.28 17.10 4.82
N ILE A 154 0.07 17.52 6.07
CA ILE A 154 -1.15 18.23 6.49
C ILE A 154 -1.28 19.57 5.74
N ASP A 155 -0.19 20.33 5.61
CA ASP A 155 -0.18 21.59 4.88
C ASP A 155 -0.49 21.38 3.39
N ILE A 156 0.08 20.32 2.78
CA ILE A 156 -0.25 19.91 1.40
C ILE A 156 -1.74 19.55 1.28
N GLN A 157 -2.27 18.73 2.18
CA GLN A 157 -3.68 18.31 2.19
C GLN A 157 -4.61 19.52 2.28
N ASN A 158 -4.34 20.44 3.20
CA ASN A 158 -5.10 21.67 3.41
C ASN A 158 -5.04 22.60 2.19
N HIS A 159 -3.85 22.81 1.62
CA HIS A 159 -3.64 23.64 0.44
C HIS A 159 -4.45 23.12 -0.76
N LEU A 160 -4.47 21.81 -0.96
CA LEU A 160 -5.22 21.15 -2.03
C LEU A 160 -6.71 20.91 -1.69
N LYS A 161 -7.14 21.24 -0.46
CA LYS A 161 -8.50 21.05 0.06
C LYS A 161 -8.98 19.59 -0.05
N LEU A 162 -8.09 18.66 0.26
CA LEU A 162 -8.36 17.22 0.24
C LEU A 162 -8.95 16.76 1.57
N SER A 163 -9.93 15.87 1.54
CA SER A 163 -10.56 15.34 2.75
C SER A 163 -9.71 14.24 3.42
N ASP A 164 -9.98 13.96 4.69
CA ASP A 164 -9.37 12.85 5.43
C ASP A 164 -9.75 11.47 4.86
N GLU A 165 -10.82 11.40 4.08
CA GLU A 165 -11.20 10.18 3.35
C GLU A 165 -10.32 9.96 2.11
N GLN A 166 -9.78 11.03 1.52
CA GLN A 166 -8.91 10.98 0.35
C GLN A 166 -7.45 10.72 0.75
N ILE A 167 -7.00 11.25 1.88
CA ILE A 167 -5.61 11.13 2.34
C ILE A 167 -5.54 10.59 3.76
N THR A 168 -4.68 9.60 3.99
CA THR A 168 -4.31 9.17 5.34
C THR A 168 -2.80 9.11 5.51
N LEU A 169 -2.31 9.67 6.60
CA LEU A 169 -0.88 9.67 6.94
C LEU A 169 -0.58 8.55 7.95
N ARG A 170 0.53 7.83 7.75
CA ARG A 170 0.98 6.77 8.67
C ARG A 170 2.43 6.93 9.07
N ARG A 171 2.71 7.01 10.36
CA ARG A 171 4.08 6.97 10.88
C ARG A 171 4.77 5.63 10.56
N ARG A 172 6.04 5.71 10.15
CA ARG A 172 6.97 4.61 9.84
C ARG A 172 8.41 4.88 10.27
N TYR A 173 8.63 5.88 11.14
CA TYR A 173 9.90 6.11 11.84
C TYR A 173 9.78 5.76 13.32
N HIS A 174 10.91 5.45 13.96
CA HIS A 174 10.95 5.06 15.37
C HIS A 174 10.63 6.25 16.27
N LYS A 175 9.61 6.08 17.11
CA LYS A 175 9.18 7.06 18.13
C LYS A 175 8.28 6.33 19.14
N ASP A 176 8.37 6.71 20.41
CA ASP A 176 7.61 6.12 21.51
C ASP A 176 7.73 4.58 21.57
N GLY A 177 8.96 4.08 21.36
CA GLY A 177 9.31 2.66 21.46
C GLY A 177 8.81 1.75 20.33
N ASN A 178 8.35 2.31 19.20
CA ASN A 178 7.93 1.52 18.04
C ASN A 178 7.97 2.31 16.72
N PHE A 179 7.74 1.63 15.59
CA PHE A 179 7.63 2.23 14.24
C PHE A 179 6.19 2.53 13.80
N ASN A 180 5.20 2.42 14.71
CA ASN A 180 3.76 2.47 14.43
C ASN A 180 3.32 1.46 13.36
N LEU A 181 4.01 0.32 13.28
CA LEU A 181 3.84 -0.70 12.26
C LEU A 181 3.67 -2.06 12.93
N THR A 182 2.63 -2.81 12.56
CA THR A 182 2.61 -4.25 12.83
C THR A 182 3.61 -4.91 11.89
N ILE A 183 4.78 -5.25 12.41
CA ILE A 183 5.87 -5.83 11.61
C ILE A 183 5.53 -7.28 11.21
N SER A 184 5.64 -7.57 9.91
CA SER A 184 5.64 -8.96 9.41
C SER A 184 7.08 -9.34 9.08
N ASN A 185 7.43 -10.61 9.27
CA ASN A 185 8.73 -11.13 8.85
C ASN A 185 8.85 -11.27 7.31
N ARG A 186 7.84 -10.82 6.55
CA ARG A 186 7.79 -10.88 5.08
C ARG A 186 8.12 -12.28 4.53
N ALA A 187 7.49 -13.31 5.11
CA ALA A 187 7.76 -14.71 4.79
C ALA A 187 9.23 -15.14 5.02
N GLY A 188 9.89 -14.56 6.03
CA GLY A 188 11.27 -14.87 6.42
C GLY A 188 12.33 -13.92 5.82
N LEU A 189 11.94 -12.97 4.97
CA LEU A 189 12.86 -12.04 4.32
C LEU A 189 13.36 -10.90 5.21
N VAL A 190 12.69 -10.67 6.35
CA VAL A 190 13.04 -9.62 7.29
C VAL A 190 13.06 -10.21 8.69
N ASP A 191 14.15 -9.95 9.44
CA ASP A 191 14.16 -10.19 10.87
C ASP A 191 13.21 -9.20 11.55
N SER A 192 12.02 -9.70 11.88
CA SER A 192 10.99 -8.88 12.52
C SER A 192 11.39 -8.40 13.92
N ASN A 193 12.28 -9.12 14.64
CA ASN A 193 12.66 -8.77 16.01
C ASN A 193 13.41 -7.43 16.08
N LEU A 194 14.10 -7.04 14.99
CA LEU A 194 14.79 -5.76 14.90
C LEU A 194 13.85 -4.54 14.86
N TYR A 195 12.56 -4.74 14.56
CA TYR A 195 11.60 -3.65 14.31
C TYR A 195 10.29 -3.80 15.10
N ARG A 196 10.24 -4.75 16.04
CA ARG A 196 9.12 -4.91 16.98
C ARG A 196 8.99 -3.69 17.89
N SER A 197 7.79 -3.49 18.40
CA SER A 197 7.57 -2.58 19.53
C SER A 197 8.31 -3.10 20.77
N GLU A 198 8.84 -2.19 21.59
CA GLU A 198 9.50 -2.54 22.87
C GLU A 198 8.59 -3.35 23.83
N THR A 199 7.28 -3.26 23.64
CA THR A 199 6.26 -3.98 24.40
C THR A 199 5.93 -5.38 23.86
N GLU A 200 6.55 -5.79 22.76
CA GLU A 200 6.38 -7.08 22.11
C GLU A 200 7.49 -8.05 22.49
N ILE A 201 7.14 -9.33 22.60
CA ILE A 201 8.11 -10.40 22.86
C ILE A 201 8.77 -10.79 21.53
N ASN A 202 10.09 -11.00 21.56
CA ASN A 202 10.83 -11.52 20.41
C ASN A 202 10.33 -12.92 20.04
N ILE A 203 10.27 -13.19 18.74
CA ILE A 203 9.95 -14.52 18.22
C ILE A 203 11.22 -15.34 18.16
N ASP A 204 11.17 -16.56 18.69
CA ASP A 204 12.19 -17.57 18.42
C ASP A 204 11.98 -18.11 17.00
N PHE A 205 12.95 -17.86 16.12
CA PHE A 205 12.89 -18.29 14.72
C PHE A 205 12.65 -19.80 14.57
N ASN A 206 13.18 -20.63 15.47
CA ASN A 206 13.03 -22.09 15.40
C ASN A 206 11.59 -22.55 15.63
N THR A 207 10.73 -21.68 16.17
CA THR A 207 9.32 -21.98 16.42
C THR A 207 8.41 -21.63 15.23
N LEU A 208 8.94 -20.99 14.18
CA LEU A 208 8.14 -20.55 13.04
C LEU A 208 7.81 -21.73 12.11
N PRO A 209 6.58 -21.81 11.56
CA PRO A 209 6.14 -22.92 10.70
C PRO A 209 6.95 -23.11 9.40
N LEU A 210 7.69 -22.09 8.99
CA LEU A 210 8.51 -22.06 7.78
C LEU A 210 10.00 -21.93 8.06
N ALA A 211 10.43 -22.13 9.31
CA ALA A 211 11.84 -22.22 9.64
C ALA A 211 12.42 -23.47 8.96
N ARG A 212 13.39 -23.27 8.06
CA ARG A 212 14.21 -24.33 7.48
C ARG A 212 15.55 -24.36 8.18
#